data_AF-A0A382AIZ0-F1
#
_entry.id   AF-A0A382AIZ0-F1
#
_cell.length_a   1.000
_cell.length_b   1.000
_cell.length_c   1.000
_cell.angle_alpha   90.00
_cell.angle_beta   90.00
_cell.angle_gamma   90.00
#
_symmetry.space_group_name_H-M   'P 1'
#
loop_
_entity.id
_entity.type
_entity.pdbx_description
1 polymer ?
#
loop_
_entity_poly.entity_id
_entity_poly.type
_entity_poly.pdbx_seq_one_letter_code
_entity_poly.pdbx_strand_id
1 'polypeptide(L)' 'MTVHFIGAGPGAPDLITIRGRDLIAKCQVCLYAGSLVPEELVAFAPEGALVKDTAPMNLNEIIDEIRDAH' A
#
# COMPACT_ATOMS: atom_id res chain seq x y z
N MET A 1 -9.42 -13.48 -1.19
CA MET A 1 -8.44 -12.51 -0.65
C MET A 1 -7.07 -12.74 -1.27
N THR A 2 -6.37 -11.70 -1.72
CA THR A 2 -5.02 -11.80 -2.31
C THR A 2 -4.17 -10.62 -1.85
N VAL A 3 -2.93 -10.87 -1.43
CA VAL A 3 -1.95 -9.81 -1.09
C VAL A 3 -1.11 -9.50 -2.33
N HIS A 4 -1.11 -8.24 -2.74
CA HIS A 4 -0.30 -7.76 -3.87
C HIS A 4 0.93 -7.03 -3.34
N PHE A 5 2.11 -7.63 -3.47
CA PHE A 5 3.37 -6.91 -3.25
C PHE A 5 3.68 -6.06 -4.48
N ILE A 6 3.77 -4.75 -4.28
CA ILE A 6 3.92 -3.76 -5.36
C ILE A 6 5.20 -2.95 -5.12
N GLY A 7 6.07 -2.91 -6.12
CA GLY A 7 7.18 -1.96 -6.12
C GLY A 7 6.69 -0.55 -6.45
N ALA A 8 6.84 0.39 -5.50
CA ALA A 8 6.40 1.78 -5.63
C ALA A 8 7.21 2.60 -6.65
N GLY A 9 8.35 2.08 -7.11
CA GLY A 9 9.31 2.84 -7.91
C GLY A 9 10.33 3.58 -7.04
N PRO A 10 11.15 4.48 -7.62
CA PRO A 10 12.28 5.11 -6.94
C PRO A 10 11.91 6.38 -6.14
N GLY A 11 10.64 6.77 -6.12
CA GLY A 11 10.16 7.90 -5.31
C GLY A 11 9.32 8.93 -6.06
N ALA A 12 9.40 9.06 -7.39
CA ALA A 12 8.43 9.89 -8.12
C ALA A 12 7.13 9.08 -8.36
N PRO A 13 5.93 9.62 -8.08
CA PRO A 13 4.66 8.88 -8.20
C PRO A 13 4.34 8.37 -9.61
N ASP A 14 4.85 9.05 -10.64
CA ASP A 14 4.66 8.68 -12.04
C ASP A 14 5.60 7.56 -12.52
N LEU A 15 6.57 7.16 -11.70
CA LEU A 15 7.50 6.06 -11.99
C LEU A 15 7.02 4.69 -11.46
N ILE A 16 5.82 4.63 -10.88
CA ILE A 16 5.15 3.35 -10.62
C ILE A 16 4.68 2.71 -11.93
N THR A 17 4.61 1.38 -11.98
CA THR A 17 3.99 0.70 -13.12
C THR A 17 2.48 0.97 -13.18
N ILE A 18 1.91 0.99 -14.39
CA ILE A 18 0.44 1.11 -14.60
C ILE A 18 -0.30 0.05 -13.77
N ARG A 19 0.18 -1.21 -13.79
CA ARG A 19 -0.41 -2.31 -13.02
C ARG A 19 -0.39 -2.04 -11.51
N GLY A 20 0.72 -1.50 -10.98
CA GLY A 20 0.84 -1.19 -9.56
C GLY A 20 -0.18 -0.15 -9.11
N ARG A 21 -0.27 0.98 -9.83
CA ARG A 21 -1.27 2.02 -9.57
C ARG A 21 -2.70 1.49 -9.65
N ASP A 22 -3.01 0.72 -10.70
CA ASP A 22 -4.36 0.17 -10.92
C ASP A 22 -4.75 -0.88 -9.87
N LEU A 23 -3.79 -1.56 -9.24
CA LEU A 23 -4.04 -2.44 -8.10
C LEU A 23 -4.29 -1.64 -6.82
N ILE A 24 -3.48 -0.61 -6.54
CA ILE A 24 -3.71 0.29 -5.39
C ILE A 24 -5.13 0.86 -5.44
N ALA A 25 -5.59 1.31 -6.61
CA ALA A 25 -6.93 1.84 -6.82
C ALA A 25 -8.10 0.86 -6.63
N LYS A 26 -7.83 -0.44 -6.42
CA LYS A 26 -8.85 -1.47 -6.20
C LYS A 26 -8.79 -2.09 -4.80
N CYS A 27 -7.67 -1.94 -4.09
CA CYS A 27 -7.46 -2.55 -2.79
C CYS A 27 -8.16 -1.75 -1.67
N GLN A 28 -9.00 -2.42 -0.89
CA GLN A 28 -9.66 -1.81 0.29
C GLN A 28 -8.71 -1.65 1.49
N VAL A 29 -7.54 -2.29 1.44
CA VAL A 29 -6.45 -2.13 2.43
C VAL A 29 -5.14 -1.89 1.69
N CYS A 30 -4.45 -0.81 2.05
CA CYS A 30 -3.16 -0.40 1.49
C CYS A 30 -2.16 -0.18 2.63
N LEU A 31 -1.17 -1.07 2.73
CA LEU A 31 -0.05 -0.98 3.68
C LEU A 31 1.18 -0.43 2.94
N TYR A 32 1.86 0.58 3.48
CA TYR A 32 3.03 1.19 2.85
C TYR A 32 4.19 1.43 3.83
N ALA A 33 5.42 1.39 3.30
CA ALA A 33 6.66 1.42 4.09
C ALA A 33 7.14 2.85 4.41
N GLY A 34 6.31 3.62 5.11
CA GLY A 34 6.62 4.97 5.57
C GLY A 34 7.10 5.92 4.47
N SER A 35 8.02 6.81 4.86
CA SER A 35 8.50 7.91 4.02
C SER A 35 9.27 7.49 2.76
N LEU A 36 9.58 6.20 2.59
CA LEU A 36 10.17 5.69 1.36
C LEU A 36 9.14 5.52 0.23
N VAL A 37 7.84 5.51 0.58
CA VAL A 37 6.75 5.48 -0.39
C VAL A 37 6.06 6.86 -0.39
N PRO A 38 6.00 7.55 -1.53
CA PRO A 38 5.29 8.83 -1.65
C PRO A 38 3.82 8.72 -1.25
N GLU A 39 3.32 9.70 -0.50
CA GLU A 39 1.92 9.74 -0.07
C GLU A 39 0.96 9.83 -1.27
N GLU A 40 1.39 10.46 -2.36
CA GLU A 40 0.62 10.56 -3.60
C GLU A 40 0.38 9.20 -4.26
N LEU A 41 1.23 8.19 -4.00
CA LEU A 41 1.01 6.84 -4.52
C LEU A 41 -0.09 6.11 -3.75
N VAL A 42 -0.11 6.22 -2.43
CA VAL A 42 -1.14 5.55 -1.62
C VAL A 42 -2.47 6.28 -1.69
N ALA A 43 -2.46 7.57 -2.05
CA ALA A 43 -3.67 8.35 -2.33
C ALA A 43 -4.47 7.84 -3.55
N PHE A 44 -3.90 6.94 -4.38
CA PHE A 44 -4.69 6.24 -5.40
C PHE A 44 -5.65 5.21 -4.82
N ALA A 45 -5.52 4.83 -3.54
CA ALA A 45 -6.43 3.89 -2.89
C ALA A 45 -7.88 4.41 -2.94
N PRO A 46 -8.88 3.52 -3.06
CA PRO A 46 -10.27 3.93 -3.18
C PRO A 46 -10.73 4.65 -1.90
N GLU A 47 -11.75 5.50 -2.06
CA GLU A 47 -12.39 6.17 -0.91
C GLU A 47 -12.89 5.13 0.11
N GLY A 48 -12.61 5.38 1.39
CA GLY A 48 -12.93 4.45 2.48
C GLY A 48 -11.96 3.30 2.68
N ALA A 49 -10.91 3.17 1.84
CA ALA A 49 -9.85 2.19 2.08
C ALA A 49 -9.07 2.49 3.37
N LEU A 50 -8.64 1.43 4.05
CA LEU A 50 -7.67 1.53 5.13
C LEU A 50 -6.28 1.76 4.51
N VAL A 51 -5.73 2.96 4.67
CA VAL A 51 -4.35 3.30 4.27
C VAL A 51 -3.51 3.44 5.52
N LYS A 52 -2.47 2.60 5.68
CA LYS A 52 -1.71 2.49 6.93
C LYS A 52 -0.20 2.44 6.70
N ASP A 53 0.51 3.30 7.43
CA ASP A 53 1.97 3.31 7.48
C ASP A 53 2.49 2.15 8.35
N THR A 54 3.36 1.32 7.78
CA THR A 54 3.99 0.20 8.47
C THR A 54 5.37 0.52 9.06
N ALA A 55 5.93 1.71 8.83
CA ALA A 55 7.22 2.10 9.40
C ALA A 55 7.29 2.01 10.94
N PRO A 56 6.24 2.32 11.72
CA PRO A 56 6.29 2.15 13.17
C PRO A 56 5.96 0.72 13.64
N MET A 57 5.68 -0.20 12.72
CA MET A 57 5.17 -1.55 13.05
C MET A 57 6.28 -2.60 12.98
N ASN A 58 6.18 -3.61 13.84
CA ASN A 58 6.97 -4.83 13.73
C ASN A 58 6.32 -5.85 12.78
N LEU A 59 7.05 -6.92 12.45
CA LEU A 59 6.60 -7.93 11.50
C LEU A 59 5.25 -8.57 11.89
N ASN A 60 5.06 -8.92 13.16
CA ASN A 60 3.82 -9.59 13.59
C ASN A 60 2.62 -8.66 13.41
N GLU A 61 2.76 -7.38 13.77
CA GLU A 61 1.70 -6.39 13.59
C GLU A 61 1.32 -6.23 12.11
N ILE A 62 2.30 -6.22 11.19
CA ILE A 62 2.04 -6.14 9.75
C ILE A 62 1.30 -7.40 9.26
N ILE A 63 1.70 -8.57 9.74
CA ILE A 63 1.06 -9.85 9.37
C ILE A 63 -0.37 -9.92 9.92
N ASP A 64 -0.62 -9.39 11.12
CA ASP A 64 -1.96 -9.33 11.69
C ASP A 64 -2.89 -8.42 10.87
N GLU A 65 -2.43 -7.24 10.45
CA GLU A 65 -3.21 -6.38 9.51
C GLU A 65 -3.55 -7.10 8.20
N ILE A 66 -2.59 -7.84 7.63
CA ILE A 66 -2.81 -8.62 6.40
C ILE A 66 -3.87 -9.72 6.62
N ARG A 67 -3.90 -10.33 7.81
CA ARG A 67 -4.87 -11.38 8.16
C ARG A 67 -6.26 -10.81 8.45
N ASP A 68 -6.34 -9.67 9.10
CA ASP A 68 -7.60 -9.02 9.50
C ASP A 68 -8.33 -8.37 8.33
N ALA A 69 -7.61 -8.03 7.25
CA ALA A 69 -8.18 -7.48 6.03
C ALA A 69 -9.11 -8.46 5.26
N HIS A 70 -9.24 -9.72 5.70
CA HIS A 70 -9.92 -10.82 4.99
C HIS A 70 -11.44 -10.68 4.90
#